data_AF-A0A533TKL0-F1
#
_entry.id   AF-A0A533TKL0-F1
#
_cell.length_a   1.000
_cell.length_b   1.000
_cell.length_c   1.000
_cell.angle_alpha   90.00
_cell.angle_beta   90.00
_cell.angle_gamma   90.00
#
_symmetry.space_group_name_H-M   'P 1'
#
loop_
_entity.id
_entity.type
_entity.pdbx_description
1 polymer ?
#
loop_
_entity_poly.entity_id
_entity_poly.type
_entity_poly.pdbx_seq_one_letter_code
_entity_poly.pdbx_strand_id
1 'polypeptide(L)'
;MYSTTNKNPKPPGVAIWVLVTLLWGTVFFVTSVFMLRYAALLLGQGMFSPSRSEVFNSYGIHAGVLIVFALVAMMVKNMVEPGSRKQIERWKNISEGKGEKLFISFAGSIATSFFFTGLTAMTFLLSAAAFGFVVSLTIPVVLTAALLNIGAGLSASLIVGLVFLIAKVGRKKA
;
A
#
# COMPACT_ATOMS: atom_id res chain seq x y z
N MET A 1 -1.66 19.85 39.70
CA MET A 1 -1.89 20.61 38.46
C MET A 1 -1.63 19.71 37.27
N TYR A 2 -2.67 19.21 36.60
CA TYR A 2 -2.51 18.49 35.33
C TYR A 2 -2.43 19.53 34.21
N SER A 3 -1.26 19.65 33.58
CA SER A 3 -1.11 20.37 32.32
C SER A 3 -1.79 19.55 31.23
N THR A 4 -3.06 19.85 30.96
CA THR A 4 -3.73 19.40 29.74
C THR A 4 -3.16 20.19 28.58
N THR A 5 -1.99 19.81 28.07
CA THR A 5 -1.50 20.28 26.78
C THR A 5 -2.54 19.91 25.73
N ASN A 6 -3.35 20.89 25.37
CA ASN A 6 -4.32 20.86 24.29
C ASN A 6 -3.54 20.73 22.97
N LYS A 7 -3.07 19.52 22.64
CA LYS A 7 -2.44 19.23 21.36
C LYS A 7 -3.53 19.19 20.31
N ASN A 8 -3.90 20.36 19.79
CA ASN A 8 -4.66 20.45 18.55
C ASN A 8 -3.96 19.54 17.52
N PRO A 9 -4.66 18.55 16.93
CA PRO A 9 -4.04 17.64 15.97
C PRO A 9 -3.57 18.45 14.77
N LYS A 10 -2.25 18.62 14.63
CA LYS A 10 -1.69 19.23 13.41
C LYS A 10 -1.87 18.23 12.27
N PRO A 11 -2.20 18.71 11.05
CA PRO A 11 -2.26 17.82 9.89
C PRO A 11 -0.91 17.10 9.72
N PRO A 12 -0.91 15.83 9.28
CA PRO A 12 0.32 15.07 9.10
C PRO A 12 1.23 15.78 8.11
N GLY A 13 2.47 16.03 8.54
CA GLY A 13 3.47 16.70 7.73
C GLY A 13 3.94 15.87 6.54
N VAL A 14 4.71 16.50 5.65
CA VAL A 14 5.20 15.88 4.41
C VAL A 14 5.93 14.56 4.65
N ALA A 15 6.79 14.53 5.68
CA ALA A 15 7.55 13.34 6.04
C ALA A 15 6.65 12.14 6.38
N ILE A 16 5.52 12.35 7.07
CA ILE A 16 4.61 11.25 7.44
C ILE A 16 3.95 10.69 6.18
N TRP A 17 3.52 11.53 5.25
CA TRP A 17 2.96 11.08 3.97
C TRP A 17 3.95 10.25 3.17
N VAL A 18 5.17 10.76 3.01
CA VAL A 18 6.21 10.07 2.26
C VAL A 18 6.56 8.72 2.92
N LEU A 19 6.80 8.71 4.23
CA LEU A 19 7.15 7.48 4.96
C LEU A 19 6.05 6.43 4.94
N VAL A 20 4.79 6.84 5.13
CA VAL A 20 3.65 5.92 5.10
C VAL A 20 3.46 5.36 3.68
N THR A 21 3.54 6.20 2.65
CA THR A 21 3.45 5.75 1.25
C THR A 21 4.59 4.81 0.88
N LEU A 22 5.82 5.12 1.30
CA LEU A 22 6.97 4.23 1.08
C LEU A 22 6.81 2.91 1.81
N LEU A 23 6.37 2.92 3.07
CA LEU A 23 6.15 1.70 3.85
C LEU A 23 5.14 0.77 3.16
N TRP A 24 3.95 1.27 2.87
CA TRP A 24 2.90 0.47 2.22
C TRP A 24 3.27 0.11 0.78
N GLY A 25 3.84 1.04 0.04
CA GLY A 25 4.29 0.78 -1.33
C GLY A 25 5.39 -0.28 -1.40
N THR A 26 6.27 -0.36 -0.39
CA THR A 26 7.27 -1.45 -0.30
C THR A 26 6.60 -2.80 -0.07
N VAL A 27 5.66 -2.86 0.87
CA VAL A 27 4.91 -4.09 1.14
C VAL A 27 4.20 -4.56 -0.13
N PHE A 28 3.48 -3.66 -0.80
CA PHE A 28 2.80 -3.98 -2.05
C PHE A 28 3.74 -4.32 -3.19
N PHE A 29 4.91 -3.69 -3.29
CA PHE A 29 5.91 -4.01 -4.30
C PHE A 29 6.40 -5.45 -4.13
N VAL A 30 6.79 -5.83 -2.92
CA VAL A 30 7.28 -7.19 -2.62
C VAL A 30 6.19 -8.24 -2.88
N THR A 31 4.96 -7.99 -2.42
CA THR A 31 3.85 -8.93 -2.68
C THR A 31 3.53 -9.01 -4.17
N SER A 32 3.55 -7.89 -4.89
CA SER A 32 3.30 -7.85 -6.34
C SER A 32 4.37 -8.60 -7.13
N VAL A 33 5.66 -8.48 -6.77
CA VAL A 33 6.74 -9.26 -7.39
C VAL A 33 6.50 -10.75 -7.22
N PHE A 34 6.13 -11.18 -6.01
CA PHE A 34 5.81 -12.58 -5.76
C PHE A 34 4.60 -13.05 -6.60
N MET A 35 3.52 -12.27 -6.62
CA MET A 35 2.30 -12.62 -7.37
C MET A 35 2.51 -12.59 -8.89
N LEU A 36 3.30 -11.66 -9.43
CA LEU A 36 3.66 -11.61 -10.84
C LEU A 36 4.47 -12.85 -11.25
N ARG A 37 5.44 -13.25 -10.41
CA ARG A 37 6.21 -14.48 -10.65
C ARG A 37 5.32 -15.71 -10.62
N TYR A 38 4.46 -15.82 -9.62
CA TYR A 38 3.54 -16.94 -9.50
C TYR A 38 2.53 -16.98 -10.66
N ALA A 39 1.97 -15.85 -11.06
CA ALA A 39 1.03 -15.77 -12.19
C ALA A 39 1.69 -16.13 -13.53
N ALA A 40 2.94 -15.69 -13.76
CA ALA A 40 3.70 -16.06 -14.95
C ALA A 40 3.92 -17.58 -15.03
N LEU A 41 4.28 -18.20 -13.91
CA LEU A 41 4.43 -19.66 -13.80
C LEU A 41 3.09 -20.39 -13.99
N LEU A 42 2.03 -19.90 -13.35
CA LEU A 42 0.70 -20.51 -13.39
C LEU A 42 0.11 -20.53 -14.81
N LEU A 43 0.30 -19.45 -15.56
CA LEU A 43 -0.21 -19.32 -16.93
C LEU A 43 0.75 -19.88 -17.99
N GLY A 44 2.00 -20.20 -17.62
CA GLY A 44 3.06 -20.54 -18.59
C GLY A 44 3.33 -19.41 -19.59
N GLN A 45 3.06 -18.16 -19.21
CA GLN A 45 3.16 -16.98 -20.08
C GLN A 45 4.06 -15.92 -19.47
N GLY A 46 4.74 -15.17 -20.35
CA GLY A 46 5.70 -14.16 -19.93
C GLY A 46 7.01 -14.73 -19.40
N MET A 47 7.97 -13.84 -19.20
CA MET A 47 9.25 -14.14 -18.56
C MET A 47 9.42 -13.17 -17.41
N PHE A 48 9.09 -13.63 -16.20
CA PHE A 48 9.24 -12.83 -14.98
C PHE A 48 9.94 -13.64 -13.89
N SER A 49 11.27 -13.61 -13.94
CA SER A 49 12.13 -14.22 -12.92
C SER A 49 13.33 -13.31 -12.62
N PRO A 50 13.08 -12.08 -12.12
CA PRO A 50 14.15 -11.12 -11.88
C PRO A 50 15.10 -11.62 -10.78
N SER A 51 16.39 -11.37 -10.96
CA SER A 51 17.41 -11.57 -9.94
C SER A 51 17.25 -10.58 -8.79
N ARG A 52 17.91 -10.85 -7.64
CA ARG A 52 17.81 -9.97 -6.47
C ARG A 52 18.29 -8.54 -6.75
N SER A 53 19.32 -8.39 -7.58
CA SER A 53 19.83 -7.08 -8.00
C SER A 53 18.83 -6.34 -8.89
N GLU A 54 18.17 -7.03 -9.82
CA GLU A 54 17.14 -6.44 -10.68
C GLU A 54 15.91 -6.00 -9.89
N VAL A 55 15.51 -6.78 -8.88
CA VAL A 55 14.45 -6.39 -7.94
C VAL A 55 14.85 -5.12 -7.17
N PHE A 56 16.08 -5.06 -6.68
CA PHE A 56 16.57 -3.90 -5.94
C PHE A 56 16.66 -2.63 -6.81
N ASN A 57 17.17 -2.76 -8.04
CA ASN A 57 17.25 -1.66 -8.99
C ASN A 57 15.85 -1.15 -9.37
N SER A 58 14.93 -2.08 -9.64
CA SER A 58 13.53 -1.74 -9.94
C SER A 58 12.84 -1.08 -8.74
N TYR A 59 13.14 -1.52 -7.52
CA TYR A 59 12.63 -0.90 -6.30
C TYR A 59 13.13 0.54 -6.13
N GLY A 60 14.36 0.86 -6.52
CA GLY A 60 14.87 2.23 -6.52
C GLY A 60 14.02 3.17 -7.38
N ILE A 61 13.69 2.75 -8.61
CA ILE A 61 12.77 3.49 -9.49
C ILE A 61 11.37 3.54 -8.86
N HIS A 62 10.89 2.41 -8.34
CA HIS A 62 9.57 2.32 -7.70
C HIS A 62 9.44 3.32 -6.55
N ALA A 63 10.42 3.38 -5.65
CA ALA A 63 10.45 4.28 -4.51
C ALA A 63 10.42 5.75 -4.96
N GLY A 64 11.16 6.10 -6.02
CA GLY A 64 11.09 7.43 -6.63
C GLY A 64 9.67 7.77 -7.09
N VAL A 65 9.01 6.86 -7.80
CA VAL A 65 7.61 7.03 -8.24
C VAL A 65 6.66 7.17 -7.04
N LEU A 66 6.85 6.40 -5.98
CA LEU A 66 6.05 6.48 -4.75
C LEU A 66 6.20 7.83 -4.04
N ILE A 67 7.39 8.40 -4.02
CA ILE A 67 7.62 9.75 -3.45
C ILE A 67 6.83 10.77 -4.26
N VAL A 68 6.93 10.74 -5.59
CA VAL A 68 6.16 11.63 -6.48
C VAL A 68 4.66 11.45 -6.23
N PHE A 69 4.19 10.21 -6.16
CA PHE A 69 2.79 9.90 -5.88
C PHE A 69 2.32 10.43 -4.52
N ALA A 70 3.14 10.31 -3.47
CA ALA A 70 2.83 10.83 -2.14
C ALA A 70 2.67 12.37 -2.15
N LEU A 71 3.57 13.07 -2.85
CA LEU A 71 3.53 14.53 -2.96
C LEU A 71 2.31 15.00 -3.76
N VAL A 72 2.02 14.35 -4.90
CA VAL A 72 0.83 14.66 -5.71
C VAL A 72 -0.45 14.38 -4.94
N ALA A 73 -0.55 13.22 -4.27
CA ALA A 73 -1.72 12.87 -3.46
C ALA A 73 -1.98 13.89 -2.34
N MET A 74 -0.91 14.37 -1.70
CA MET A 74 -1.00 15.43 -0.69
C MET A 74 -1.43 16.76 -1.28
N MET A 75 -0.89 17.15 -2.44
CA MET A 75 -1.29 18.37 -3.14
C MET A 75 -2.76 18.34 -3.52
N VAL A 76 -3.22 17.26 -4.16
CA VAL A 76 -4.63 17.05 -4.52
C VAL A 76 -5.52 17.09 -3.28
N LYS A 77 -5.12 16.41 -2.19
CA LYS A 77 -5.86 16.45 -0.93
C LYS A 77 -5.97 17.88 -0.38
N ASN A 78 -4.88 18.64 -0.38
CA ASN A 78 -4.88 20.01 0.14
C ASN A 78 -5.72 20.97 -0.72
N MET A 79 -5.83 20.71 -2.02
CA MET A 79 -6.71 21.45 -2.94
C MET A 79 -8.20 21.10 -2.72
N VAL A 80 -8.52 19.82 -2.55
CA VAL A 80 -9.91 19.34 -2.40
C VAL A 80 -10.46 19.60 -1.00
N GLU A 81 -9.61 19.56 0.04
CA GLU A 81 -10.02 19.79 1.42
C GLU A 81 -9.06 20.74 2.17
N PRO A 82 -9.16 22.05 1.88
CA PRO A 82 -8.37 23.06 2.57
C PRO A 82 -8.65 23.03 4.07
N GLY A 83 -7.61 22.83 4.89
CA GLY A 83 -7.72 22.78 6.35
C GLY A 83 -7.88 21.39 6.98
N SER A 84 -7.96 20.31 6.18
CA SER A 84 -7.88 18.91 6.66
C SER A 84 -8.86 18.52 7.78
N ARG A 85 -10.06 19.11 7.82
CA ARG A 85 -11.05 18.90 8.89
C ARG A 85 -11.41 17.43 9.08
N LYS A 86 -11.69 16.67 8.01
CA LYS A 86 -11.98 15.22 8.10
C LYS A 86 -10.80 14.40 8.61
N GLN A 87 -9.55 14.83 8.36
CA GLN A 87 -8.37 14.12 8.84
C GLN A 87 -8.12 14.38 10.33
N ILE A 88 -8.33 15.62 10.78
CA ILE A 88 -8.25 16.01 12.20
C ILE A 88 -9.34 15.28 13.00
N GLU A 89 -10.56 15.20 12.47
CA GLU A 89 -11.65 14.42 13.08
C GLU A 89 -11.34 12.92 13.13
N ARG A 90 -10.75 12.35 12.08
CA ARG A 90 -10.28 10.94 12.09
C ARG A 90 -9.21 10.70 13.13
N TRP A 91 -8.21 11.58 13.22
CA TRP A 91 -7.16 11.48 14.25
C TRP A 91 -7.73 11.60 15.65
N LYS A 92 -8.68 12.52 15.87
CA LYS A 92 -9.41 12.64 17.13
C LYS A 92 -10.17 11.35 17.47
N ASN A 93 -10.92 10.79 16.51
CA ASN A 93 -11.67 9.54 16.68
C ASN A 93 -10.74 8.33 16.96
N ILE A 94 -9.58 8.25 16.33
CA ILE A 94 -8.58 7.21 16.61
C ILE A 94 -7.99 7.39 18.01
N SER A 95 -7.63 8.63 18.40
CA SER A 95 -7.08 8.93 19.72
C SER A 95 -8.08 8.71 20.87
N GLU A 96 -9.38 8.84 20.59
CA GLU A 96 -10.47 8.57 21.53
C GLU A 96 -10.85 7.07 21.60
N GLY A 97 -10.11 6.18 20.91
CA GLY A 97 -10.37 4.74 20.92
C GLY A 97 -11.60 4.31 20.11
N LYS A 98 -12.19 5.19 19.29
CA LYS A 98 -13.28 4.87 18.35
C LYS A 98 -12.76 4.28 17.03
N GLY A 99 -11.46 3.97 16.95
CA GLY A 99 -10.75 3.54 15.73
C GLY A 99 -11.21 2.21 15.14
N GLU A 100 -11.97 1.40 15.88
CA GLU A 100 -12.40 0.06 15.44
C GLU A 100 -13.46 0.05 14.31
N LYS A 101 -14.12 1.18 14.03
CA LYS A 101 -15.21 1.24 13.03
C LYS A 101 -14.80 1.72 11.64
N LEU A 102 -13.57 2.16 11.43
CA LEU A 102 -13.08 2.58 10.12
C LEU A 102 -12.42 1.39 9.42
N PHE A 103 -13.26 0.39 9.11
CA PHE A 103 -12.86 -0.67 8.18
C PHE A 103 -12.34 -0.01 6.90
N ILE A 104 -11.15 -0.43 6.50
CA ILE A 104 -10.59 -0.15 5.19
C ILE A 104 -11.67 -0.56 4.18
N SER A 105 -12.14 0.37 3.36
CA SER A 105 -13.14 0.07 2.34
C SER A 105 -12.66 -1.11 1.52
N PHE A 106 -13.43 -2.20 1.47
CA PHE A 106 -13.09 -3.41 0.71
C PHE A 106 -12.79 -3.07 -0.76
N ALA A 107 -13.61 -2.19 -1.36
CA ALA A 107 -13.38 -1.66 -2.70
C ALA A 107 -12.07 -0.85 -2.79
N GLY A 108 -11.75 -0.09 -1.73
CA GLY A 108 -10.47 0.63 -1.62
C GLY A 108 -9.26 -0.32 -1.56
N SER A 109 -9.34 -1.41 -0.80
CA SER A 109 -8.28 -2.44 -0.73
C SER A 109 -8.08 -3.15 -2.08
N ILE A 110 -9.18 -3.45 -2.78
CA ILE A 110 -9.15 -4.04 -4.13
C ILE A 110 -8.46 -3.09 -5.11
N ALA A 111 -8.91 -1.84 -5.17
CA ALA A 111 -8.37 -0.84 -6.09
C ALA A 111 -6.88 -0.60 -5.81
N THR A 112 -6.50 -0.53 -4.54
CA THR A 112 -5.10 -0.36 -4.11
C THR A 112 -4.24 -1.54 -4.57
N SER A 113 -4.70 -2.77 -4.34
CA SER A 113 -3.96 -3.99 -4.73
C SER A 113 -3.78 -4.10 -6.25
N PHE A 114 -4.82 -3.79 -7.04
CA PHE A 114 -4.72 -3.71 -8.49
C PHE A 114 -3.72 -2.65 -8.93
N PHE A 115 -3.86 -1.44 -8.40
CA PHE A 115 -3.02 -0.30 -8.75
C PHE A 115 -1.55 -0.60 -8.49
N PHE A 116 -1.20 -1.11 -7.30
CA PHE A 116 0.19 -1.41 -6.98
C PHE A 116 0.76 -2.59 -7.77
N THR A 117 -0.06 -3.59 -8.13
CA THR A 117 0.39 -4.68 -9.00
C THR A 117 0.73 -4.16 -10.40
N GLY A 118 -0.16 -3.33 -10.97
CA GLY A 118 0.08 -2.67 -12.26
C GLY A 118 1.28 -1.73 -12.22
N LEU A 119 1.40 -0.93 -11.15
CA LEU A 119 2.53 -0.03 -10.94
C LEU A 119 3.85 -0.80 -10.85
N THR A 120 3.86 -1.93 -10.14
CA THR A 120 5.03 -2.81 -10.04
C THR A 120 5.39 -3.38 -11.40
N ALA A 121 4.43 -3.95 -12.13
CA ALA A 121 4.64 -4.48 -13.47
C ALA A 121 5.22 -3.41 -14.42
N MET A 122 4.63 -2.22 -14.43
CA MET A 122 5.13 -1.09 -15.23
C MET A 122 6.54 -0.67 -14.80
N THR A 123 6.82 -0.65 -13.50
CA THR A 123 8.16 -0.32 -13.00
C THR A 123 9.21 -1.31 -13.50
N PHE A 124 8.90 -2.62 -13.51
CA PHE A 124 9.81 -3.63 -14.05
C PHE A 124 10.00 -3.51 -15.56
N LEU A 125 8.95 -3.19 -16.32
CA LEU A 125 9.06 -2.97 -17.77
C LEU A 125 9.95 -1.74 -18.08
N LEU A 126 9.78 -0.64 -17.33
CA LEU A 126 10.62 0.55 -17.46
C LEU A 126 12.06 0.29 -17.01
N SER A 127 12.23 -0.44 -15.92
CA SER A 127 13.55 -0.80 -15.39
C SER A 127 14.30 -1.75 -16.34
N ALA A 128 13.59 -2.68 -16.99
CA ALA A 128 14.14 -3.54 -18.03
C ALA A 128 14.65 -2.71 -19.22
N ALA A 129 13.89 -1.71 -19.66
CA ALA A 129 14.31 -0.80 -20.72
C ALA A 129 15.52 0.07 -20.31
N ALA A 130 15.59 0.50 -19.05
CA ALA A 130 16.66 1.38 -18.56
C ALA A 130 17.96 0.63 -18.22
N PHE A 131 17.87 -0.57 -17.66
CA PHE A 131 19.02 -1.34 -17.14
C PHE A 131 19.35 -2.58 -17.98
N GLY A 132 18.56 -2.89 -19.02
CA GLY A 132 18.86 -3.94 -20.00
C GLY A 132 18.61 -5.38 -19.55
N PHE A 133 17.79 -5.61 -18.52
CA PHE A 133 17.43 -6.97 -18.10
C PHE A 133 16.16 -7.50 -18.77
N VAL A 134 16.00 -8.82 -18.82
CA VAL A 134 14.90 -9.49 -19.54
C VAL A 134 13.68 -9.63 -18.65
N VAL A 135 12.65 -8.83 -18.93
CA VAL A 135 11.30 -9.01 -18.37
C VAL A 135 10.28 -8.94 -19.50
N SER A 136 9.37 -9.91 -19.50
CA SER A 136 8.19 -9.92 -20.38
C SER A 136 6.96 -10.23 -19.55
N LEU A 137 6.03 -9.28 -19.48
CA LEU A 137 4.78 -9.42 -18.76
C LEU A 137 3.63 -9.24 -19.74
N THR A 138 2.80 -10.27 -19.90
CA THR A 138 1.57 -10.18 -20.70
C THR A 138 0.43 -9.62 -19.85
N ILE A 139 -0.58 -9.05 -20.51
CA ILE A 139 -1.77 -8.52 -19.81
C ILE A 139 -2.43 -9.59 -18.92
N PRO A 140 -2.65 -10.84 -19.39
CA PRO A 140 -3.20 -11.91 -18.54
C PRO A 140 -2.39 -12.13 -17.25
N VAL A 141 -1.06 -12.14 -17.33
CA VAL A 141 -0.19 -12.32 -16.15
C VAL A 141 -0.39 -11.19 -15.14
N VAL A 142 -0.45 -9.94 -15.59
CA VAL A 142 -0.64 -8.79 -14.69
C VAL A 142 -2.02 -8.82 -14.03
N LEU A 143 -3.08 -9.16 -14.78
CA LEU A 143 -4.43 -9.26 -14.25
C LEU A 143 -4.57 -10.40 -13.24
N THR A 144 -4.04 -11.58 -13.57
CA THR A 144 -4.04 -12.74 -12.65
C THR A 144 -3.24 -12.44 -11.39
N ALA A 145 -2.06 -11.82 -11.51
CA ALA A 145 -1.27 -11.39 -10.36
C ALA A 145 -2.04 -10.42 -9.47
N ALA A 146 -2.75 -9.46 -10.06
CA ALA A 146 -3.53 -8.48 -9.31
C ALA A 146 -4.70 -9.13 -8.54
N LEU A 147 -5.40 -10.08 -9.15
CA LEU A 147 -6.45 -10.86 -8.49
C LEU A 147 -5.90 -11.69 -7.32
N LEU A 148 -4.74 -12.32 -7.50
CA LEU A 148 -4.07 -13.06 -6.43
C LEU A 148 -3.60 -12.14 -5.30
N ASN A 149 -3.14 -10.94 -5.63
CA ASN A 149 -2.71 -9.94 -4.63
C ASN A 149 -3.89 -9.45 -3.78
N ILE A 150 -5.08 -9.31 -4.37
CA ILE A 150 -6.33 -9.07 -3.62
C ILE A 150 -6.61 -10.23 -2.68
N GLY A 151 -6.57 -11.46 -3.19
CA GLY A 151 -6.77 -12.66 -2.37
C GLY A 151 -5.86 -12.66 -1.14
N ALA A 152 -4.56 -12.40 -1.35
CA ALA A 152 -3.60 -12.31 -0.26
C ALA A 152 -3.90 -11.18 0.72
N GLY A 153 -4.29 -9.99 0.25
CA GLY A 153 -4.67 -8.86 1.10
C GLY A 153 -5.91 -9.15 1.95
N LEU A 154 -6.90 -9.84 1.38
CA LEU A 154 -8.11 -10.27 2.10
C LEU A 154 -7.79 -11.35 3.13
N SER A 155 -7.02 -12.37 2.77
CA SER A 155 -6.58 -13.40 3.71
C SER A 155 -5.80 -12.81 4.88
N ALA A 156 -4.87 -11.88 4.62
CA ALA A 156 -4.12 -11.19 5.66
C ALA A 156 -5.06 -10.39 6.59
N SER A 157 -6.04 -9.68 6.03
CA SER A 157 -7.03 -8.92 6.81
C SER A 157 -7.88 -9.82 7.70
N LEU A 158 -8.31 -10.98 7.19
CA LEU A 158 -9.08 -11.97 7.96
C LEU A 158 -8.24 -12.58 9.09
N ILE A 159 -6.97 -12.90 8.84
CA ILE A 159 -6.05 -13.43 9.87
C ILE A 159 -5.84 -12.41 10.97
N VAL A 160 -5.58 -11.14 10.64
CA VAL A 160 -5.43 -10.07 11.63
C VAL A 160 -6.71 -9.90 12.45
N GLY A 161 -7.89 -9.91 11.79
CA GLY A 161 -9.18 -9.87 12.47
C GLY A 161 -9.38 -11.03 13.45
N LEU A 162 -8.99 -12.24 13.05
CA LEU A 162 -9.04 -13.44 13.89
C LEU A 162 -8.10 -13.32 15.10
N VAL A 163 -6.87 -12.83 14.90
CA VAL A 163 -5.91 -12.59 15.98
C VAL A 163 -6.45 -11.59 17.00
N PHE A 164 -7.07 -10.48 16.56
CA PHE A 164 -7.69 -9.52 17.47
C PHE A 164 -8.85 -10.12 18.27
N LEU A 165 -9.67 -10.96 17.63
CA LEU A 165 -10.77 -11.67 18.29
C LEU A 165 -10.24 -12.62 19.38
N ILE A 166 -9.21 -13.40 19.08
CA ILE A 166 -8.57 -14.35 20.02
C ILE A 166 -7.87 -13.59 21.16
N ALA A 167 -7.11 -12.54 20.83
CA ALA A 167 -6.36 -11.75 21.79
C ALA A 167 -7.22 -10.81 22.64
N LYS A 168 -8.54 -10.75 22.39
CA LYS A 168 -9.51 -9.86 23.07
C LYS A 168 -9.09 -8.39 23.07
N VAL A 169 -8.27 -7.99 22.10
CA VAL A 169 -7.87 -6.60 21.90
C VAL A 169 -9.12 -5.83 21.51
N GLY A 170 -9.53 -4.87 22.33
CA GLY A 170 -10.78 -4.11 22.15
C GLY A 170 -11.90 -4.40 23.16
N ARG A 171 -11.79 -5.47 23.97
CA ARG A 171 -12.71 -5.63 25.11
C ARG A 171 -12.40 -4.58 26.17
N LYS A 172 -13.28 -3.59 26.33
CA LYS A 172 -13.36 -2.82 27.58
C LYS A 172 -13.44 -3.84 28.72
N LYS A 173 -12.50 -3.78 29.67
CA LYS A 173 -12.66 -4.47 30.95
C LYS A 173 -13.98 -3.98 31.54
N ALA A 174 -14.94 -4.89 31.66
CA ALA A 174 -16.16 -4.68 32.43
C ALA A 174 -15.78 -4.53 33.91
#